data_AF-A0A7Y5WWN5-F1
#
_entry.id   AF-A0A7Y5WWN5-F1
#
_cell.length_a   1.000
_cell.length_b   1.000
_cell.length_c   1.000
_cell.angle_alpha   90.00
_cell.angle_beta   90.00
_cell.angle_gamma   90.00
#
_symmetry.space_group_name_H-M   'P 1'
#
loop_
_entity.id
_entity.type
_entity.pdbx_description
1 polymer ?
#
loop_
_entity_poly.entity_id
_entity_poly.type
_entity_poly.pdbx_seq_one_letter_code
_entity_poly.pdbx_strand_id
1 'polypeptide(L)'
;MHRRLAFSLCLAALGSLTVPAYAQEPDLGAPAHVALVEGAASLERDGRTEASALNMPLLTGDRLRTADGRVEVLFEDGSTLHLDSATTIDVQSDDLLRLIDGRVRLNLVGRRPVDYRIDSPAGSARITQAGEYRVALIHGARETQLELAVLRGAGELFTDEGSTALRAGERAYASAGLAPSYPYTFNSANWDDFDRWSEQRRDIRLGVSTTYLPSTMQAYAPTFDQYGDWRYAQPYGYVWYPRVDTGWRPYYYGRWMTYPRYGWTWIGLDAFSWPTHHYGRWGFSAGSWFWIPAARWAPAYVSWAYAPGYVSWCPLGFDDRPIIQIN
;
A
#
# COMPACT_ATOMS: atom_id res chain seq x y z
N MET A 1 -55.93 9.68 68.00
CA MET A 1 -54.98 8.60 67.68
C MET A 1 -55.20 8.24 66.20
N HIS A 2 -54.47 8.88 65.28
CA HIS A 2 -53.28 8.34 64.59
C HIS A 2 -53.61 7.08 63.78
N ARG A 3 -53.33 6.93 62.47
CA ARG A 3 -52.41 7.62 61.56
C ARG A 3 -52.80 7.23 60.12
N ARG A 4 -52.68 8.16 59.17
CA ARG A 4 -52.80 7.93 57.72
C ARG A 4 -51.59 7.11 57.23
N LEU A 5 -51.81 6.03 56.47
CA LEU A 5 -50.74 5.34 55.76
C LEU A 5 -50.41 6.09 54.48
N ALA A 6 -49.17 6.60 54.42
CA ALA A 6 -48.58 7.22 53.25
C ALA A 6 -47.91 6.16 52.37
N PHE A 7 -48.15 6.26 51.06
CA PHE A 7 -47.42 5.57 50.00
C PHE A 7 -45.96 6.02 49.99
N SER A 8 -45.01 5.08 50.03
CA SER A 8 -43.62 5.31 49.62
C SER A 8 -43.31 4.40 48.44
N LEU A 9 -43.33 4.99 47.24
CA LEU A 9 -42.83 4.40 46.02
C LEU A 9 -41.30 4.44 46.06
N CYS A 10 -40.63 3.28 46.11
CA CYS A 10 -39.19 3.20 45.88
C CYS A 10 -38.92 3.39 44.38
N LEU A 11 -38.40 4.56 44.01
CA LEU A 11 -37.89 4.82 42.67
C LEU A 11 -36.51 4.15 42.55
N ALA A 12 -36.44 2.99 41.90
CA ALA A 12 -35.17 2.37 41.54
C ALA A 12 -34.57 3.15 40.35
N ALA A 13 -33.50 3.92 40.60
CA ALA A 13 -32.74 4.58 39.57
C ALA A 13 -31.96 3.53 38.75
N LEU A 14 -32.50 3.13 37.61
CA LEU A 14 -31.78 2.38 36.58
C LEU A 14 -30.76 3.32 35.93
N GLY A 15 -29.52 3.28 36.40
CA GLY A 15 -28.39 3.89 35.71
C GLY A 15 -28.17 3.17 34.39
N SER A 16 -28.56 3.79 33.28
CA SER A 16 -28.20 3.37 31.94
C SER A 16 -26.68 3.52 31.77
N LEU A 17 -25.96 2.41 31.87
CA LEU A 17 -24.59 2.29 31.37
C LEU A 17 -24.64 2.49 29.86
N THR A 18 -24.41 3.71 29.40
CA THR A 18 -24.12 3.99 27.99
C THR A 18 -22.76 3.38 27.68
N VAL A 19 -22.77 2.16 27.14
CA VAL A 19 -21.61 1.63 26.43
C VAL A 19 -21.33 2.64 25.31
N PRO A 20 -20.13 3.23 25.20
CA PRO A 20 -19.83 4.05 24.05
C PRO A 20 -19.97 3.15 22.83
N ALA A 21 -20.96 3.44 22.00
CA ALA A 21 -21.01 2.88 20.66
C ALA A 21 -19.74 3.37 19.98
N TYR A 22 -18.73 2.50 19.87
CA TYR A 22 -17.65 2.71 18.92
C TYR A 22 -18.35 2.83 17.58
N ALA A 23 -18.44 4.06 17.07
CA ALA A 23 -18.82 4.29 15.69
C ALA A 23 -17.98 3.34 14.86
N GLN A 24 -18.64 2.52 14.05
CA GLN A 24 -17.98 1.59 13.16
C GLN A 24 -17.11 2.46 12.24
N GLU A 25 -15.81 2.55 12.54
CA GLU A 25 -14.88 3.31 11.71
C GLU A 25 -15.08 2.83 10.28
N PRO A 26 -15.20 3.75 9.29
CA PRO A 26 -15.34 3.35 7.91
C PRO A 26 -14.28 2.30 7.59
N ASP A 27 -14.63 1.25 6.86
CA ASP A 27 -13.62 0.36 6.32
C ASP A 27 -12.86 1.15 5.26
N LEU A 28 -11.76 1.80 5.68
CA LEU A 28 -11.04 2.76 4.85
C LEU A 28 -10.29 2.05 3.71
N GLY A 29 -10.14 0.73 3.78
CA GLY A 29 -9.22 -0.01 2.93
C GLY A 29 -7.76 0.33 3.25
N ALA A 30 -6.84 -0.55 2.86
CA ALA A 30 -5.42 -0.28 2.97
C ALA A 30 -5.00 0.81 1.96
N PRO A 31 -4.23 1.84 2.36
CA PRO A 31 -3.63 2.74 1.37
C PRO A 31 -2.65 1.98 0.48
N ALA A 32 -2.50 2.48 -0.76
CA ALA A 32 -1.33 2.12 -1.55
C ALA A 32 -0.06 2.50 -0.77
N HIS A 33 0.99 1.70 -0.88
CA HIS A 33 2.22 1.93 -0.14
C HIS A 33 3.43 1.47 -0.93
N VAL A 34 4.59 2.01 -0.59
CA VAL A 34 5.88 1.59 -1.13
C VAL A 34 6.27 0.25 -0.51
N ALA A 35 6.09 -0.82 -1.27
CA ALA A 35 6.34 -2.20 -0.84
C ALA A 35 7.79 -2.63 -1.02
N LEU A 36 8.52 -1.98 -1.95
CA LEU A 36 9.93 -2.25 -2.21
C LEU A 36 10.63 -0.97 -2.66
N VAL A 37 11.87 -0.82 -2.20
CA VAL A 37 12.86 0.12 -2.74
C VAL A 37 14.13 -0.66 -3.02
N GLU A 38 14.59 -0.67 -4.27
CA GLU A 38 15.93 -1.12 -4.64
C GLU A 38 16.74 0.10 -5.06
N GLY A 39 17.95 0.30 -4.52
CA GLY A 39 18.70 1.55 -4.71
C GLY A 39 18.13 2.71 -3.88
N ALA A 40 18.17 3.93 -4.41
CA ALA A 40 17.70 5.12 -3.71
C ALA A 40 16.34 5.64 -4.22
N ALA A 41 15.42 5.87 -3.28
CA ALA A 41 14.17 6.56 -3.52
C ALA A 41 13.75 7.42 -2.34
N SER A 42 13.13 8.56 -2.63
CA SER A 42 12.63 9.49 -1.62
C SER A 42 11.15 9.79 -1.81
N LEU A 43 10.43 9.95 -0.71
CA LEU A 43 9.07 10.44 -0.69
C LEU A 43 9.04 11.84 -0.08
N GLU A 44 8.47 12.81 -0.80
CA GLU A 44 8.26 14.16 -0.31
C GLU A 44 6.77 14.39 -0.02
N ARG A 45 6.47 14.89 1.17
CA ARG A 45 5.12 15.26 1.63
C ARG A 45 5.19 16.56 2.42
N ASP A 46 4.34 17.52 2.08
CA ASP A 46 4.24 18.83 2.78
C ASP A 46 5.61 19.52 2.96
N GLY A 47 6.47 19.44 1.94
CA GLY A 47 7.82 20.01 1.94
C GLY A 47 8.85 19.27 2.81
N ARG A 48 8.50 18.10 3.37
CA ARG A 48 9.42 17.22 4.09
C ARG A 48 9.79 16.04 3.21
N THR A 49 11.08 15.80 3.05
CA THR A 49 11.60 14.66 2.30
C THR A 49 12.02 13.53 3.24
N GLU A 50 11.47 12.35 2.99
CA GLU A 50 11.86 11.09 3.61
C GLU A 50 12.80 10.35 2.65
N ALA A 51 14.05 10.17 3.05
CA ALA A 51 15.08 9.51 2.24
C ALA A 51 14.90 7.98 2.14
N SER A 52 14.05 7.40 2.99
CA SER A 52 13.63 6.00 2.90
C SER A 52 12.12 5.97 2.77
N ALA A 53 11.66 5.63 1.56
CA ALA A 53 10.24 5.54 1.25
C ALA A 53 9.62 4.19 1.64
N LEU A 54 10.43 3.19 2.01
CA LEU A 54 9.94 1.83 2.30
C LEU A 54 8.84 1.83 3.38
N ASN A 55 7.78 1.05 3.14
CA ASN A 55 6.58 0.96 3.97
C ASN A 55 5.81 2.28 4.14
N MET A 56 6.14 3.35 3.42
CA MET A 56 5.35 4.57 3.51
C MET A 56 4.05 4.43 2.69
N PRO A 57 2.90 4.86 3.22
CA PRO A 57 1.69 5.00 2.42
C PRO A 57 1.89 6.12 1.41
N LEU A 58 1.43 5.86 0.19
CA LEU A 58 1.36 6.81 -0.90
C LEU A 58 0.01 7.53 -0.84
N LEU A 59 0.02 8.84 -0.65
CA LEU A 59 -1.16 9.69 -0.46
C LEU A 59 -1.20 10.82 -1.50
N THR A 60 -2.38 11.39 -1.72
CA THR A 60 -2.52 12.64 -2.48
C THR A 60 -1.60 13.73 -1.95
N GLY A 61 -0.92 14.42 -2.88
CA GLY A 61 0.06 15.46 -2.59
C GLY A 61 1.50 14.95 -2.50
N ASP A 62 1.69 13.63 -2.48
CA ASP A 62 3.03 13.05 -2.43
C ASP A 62 3.78 13.23 -3.74
N ARG A 63 5.09 13.39 -3.60
CA ARG A 63 6.05 13.25 -4.68
C ARG A 63 6.98 12.09 -4.39
N LEU A 64 6.96 11.08 -5.26
CA LEU A 64 7.85 9.92 -5.18
C LEU A 64 8.93 10.04 -6.26
N ARG A 65 10.18 9.90 -5.86
CA ARG A 65 11.36 10.04 -6.73
C ARG A 65 12.29 8.86 -6.58
N THR A 66 12.76 8.35 -7.70
CA THR A 66 13.87 7.40 -7.77
C THR A 66 15.11 8.09 -8.36
N ALA A 67 16.28 7.79 -7.79
CA ALA A 67 17.55 8.24 -8.35
C ALA A 67 18.13 7.13 -9.23
N ASP A 68 19.05 6.33 -8.70
CA ASP A 68 19.61 5.12 -9.32
C ASP A 68 18.83 3.85 -8.96
N GLY A 69 17.64 4.00 -8.37
CA GLY A 69 16.85 2.92 -7.83
C GLY A 69 15.53 2.63 -8.55
N ARG A 70 14.84 1.57 -8.11
CA ARG A 70 13.49 1.20 -8.54
C ARG A 70 12.56 1.10 -7.35
N VAL A 71 11.29 1.40 -7.57
CA VAL A 71 10.27 1.33 -6.53
C VAL A 71 9.08 0.51 -6.99
N GLU A 72 8.57 -0.31 -6.09
CA GLU A 72 7.27 -0.95 -6.22
C GLU A 72 6.29 -0.32 -5.23
N VAL A 73 5.20 0.23 -5.75
CA VAL A 73 4.02 0.61 -4.99
C VAL A 73 2.97 -0.49 -5.17
N LEU A 74 2.47 -1.02 -4.05
CA LEU A 74 1.43 -2.05 -4.02
C LEU A 74 0.10 -1.43 -3.58
N PHE A 75 -0.94 -1.68 -4.36
CA PHE A 75 -2.31 -1.29 -4.06
C PHE A 75 -3.03 -2.45 -3.34
N GLU A 76 -4.08 -2.12 -2.58
CA GLU A 76 -4.88 -3.08 -1.82
C GLU A 76 -5.45 -4.22 -2.68
N ASP A 77 -5.82 -3.93 -3.92
CA ASP A 77 -6.42 -4.92 -4.82
C ASP A 77 -5.39 -5.88 -5.47
N GLY A 78 -4.11 -5.70 -5.16
CA GLY A 78 -2.99 -6.44 -5.74
C GLY A 78 -2.43 -5.81 -7.01
N SER A 79 -2.99 -4.70 -7.49
CA SER A 79 -2.40 -3.91 -8.57
C SER A 79 -1.07 -3.31 -8.11
N THR A 80 -0.19 -2.99 -9.06
CA THR A 80 1.14 -2.45 -8.77
C THR A 80 1.46 -1.28 -9.68
N LEU A 81 2.15 -0.29 -9.12
CA LEU A 81 2.84 0.77 -9.86
C LEU A 81 4.34 0.61 -9.63
N HIS A 82 5.06 0.42 -10.72
CA HIS A 82 6.51 0.31 -10.73
C HIS A 82 7.13 1.59 -11.29
N LEU A 83 8.16 2.11 -10.63
CA LEU A 83 8.96 3.24 -11.09
C LEU A 83 10.36 2.72 -11.43
N ASP A 84 10.89 3.11 -12.59
CA ASP A 84 12.28 2.83 -12.92
C ASP A 84 13.22 3.85 -12.26
N SER A 85 14.53 3.74 -12.49
CA SER A 85 15.50 4.79 -12.15
C SER A 85 15.15 6.13 -12.80
N ALA A 86 15.60 7.22 -12.17
CA ALA A 86 15.40 8.60 -12.62
C ALA A 86 13.92 8.93 -12.94
N THR A 87 13.00 8.41 -12.13
CA THR A 87 11.56 8.61 -12.31
C THR A 87 11.02 9.49 -11.19
N THR A 88 10.24 10.50 -11.56
CA THR A 88 9.54 11.37 -10.61
C THR A 88 8.06 11.38 -10.93
N ILE A 89 7.23 11.09 -9.93
CA ILE A 89 5.77 11.23 -10.02
C ILE A 89 5.23 12.12 -8.91
N ASP A 90 4.15 12.84 -9.20
CA ASP A 90 3.29 13.45 -8.20
C ASP A 90 1.95 12.71 -8.15
N VAL A 91 1.46 12.46 -6.94
CA VAL A 91 0.18 11.76 -6.70
C VAL A 91 -0.91 12.81 -6.52
N GLN A 92 -1.90 12.83 -7.39
CA GLN A 92 -3.02 13.78 -7.32
C GLN A 92 -4.27 13.13 -6.71
N SER A 93 -4.52 11.86 -7.01
CA SER A 93 -5.54 11.01 -6.38
C SER A 93 -5.16 9.53 -6.52
N ASP A 94 -6.03 8.64 -6.05
CA ASP A 94 -5.85 7.17 -6.15
C ASP A 94 -5.79 6.64 -7.60
N ASP A 95 -6.26 7.44 -8.55
CA ASP A 95 -6.41 7.14 -9.97
C ASP A 95 -5.78 8.22 -10.88
N LEU A 96 -5.24 9.32 -10.33
CA LEU A 96 -4.58 10.38 -11.09
C LEU A 96 -3.14 10.60 -10.60
N LEU A 97 -2.20 10.36 -11.50
CA LEU A 97 -0.78 10.62 -11.30
C LEU A 97 -0.30 11.67 -12.29
N ARG A 98 0.73 12.42 -11.92
CA ARG A 98 1.52 13.22 -12.86
C ARG A 98 2.90 12.63 -12.99
N LEU A 99 3.26 12.18 -14.19
CA LEU A 99 4.62 11.79 -14.53
C LEU A 99 5.41 13.05 -14.87
N ILE A 100 6.39 13.37 -14.02
CA ILE A 100 7.28 14.52 -14.19
C ILE A 100 8.47 14.15 -15.07
N ASP A 101 9.04 12.97 -14.83
CA ASP A 101 10.18 12.44 -15.58
C ASP A 101 10.26 10.91 -15.43
N GLY A 102 10.99 10.26 -16.34
CA GLY A 102 11.28 8.84 -16.33
C GLY A 102 10.14 7.99 -16.86
N ARG A 103 9.95 6.82 -16.26
CA ARG A 103 8.96 5.84 -16.73
C ARG A 103 8.38 4.98 -15.63
N VAL A 104 7.12 4.62 -15.85
CA VAL A 104 6.36 3.78 -14.95
C VAL A 104 5.75 2.60 -15.67
N ARG A 105 5.47 1.55 -14.90
CA ARG A 105 4.70 0.41 -15.36
C ARG A 105 3.54 0.14 -14.41
N LEU A 106 2.32 0.07 -14.95
CA LEU A 106 1.13 -0.27 -14.20
C LEU A 106 0.67 -1.68 -14.55
N ASN A 107 0.41 -2.47 -13.51
CA ASN A 107 -0.16 -3.80 -13.62
C ASN A 107 -1.45 -3.80 -12.82
N LEU A 108 -2.59 -3.79 -13.52
CA LEU A 108 -3.91 -3.59 -12.95
C LEU A 108 -4.69 -4.91 -12.97
N VAL A 109 -5.11 -5.38 -11.81
CA VAL A 109 -5.80 -6.68 -11.65
C VAL A 109 -7.29 -6.59 -12.03
N GLY A 110 -7.90 -5.40 -11.94
CA GLY A 110 -9.29 -5.19 -12.37
C GLY A 110 -10.36 -5.56 -11.36
N ARG A 111 -10.04 -5.55 -10.05
CA ARG A 111 -11.04 -5.77 -8.98
C ARG A 111 -11.92 -4.55 -8.70
N ARG A 112 -11.55 -3.39 -9.24
CA ARG A 112 -12.30 -2.13 -9.23
C ARG A 112 -12.46 -1.58 -10.66
N PRO A 113 -13.46 -0.71 -10.92
CA PRO A 113 -13.51 0.05 -12.17
C PRO A 113 -12.16 0.74 -12.44
N VAL A 114 -11.69 0.65 -13.69
CA VAL A 114 -10.38 1.16 -14.08
C VAL A 114 -10.58 2.45 -14.87
N ASP A 115 -10.16 3.57 -14.31
CA ASP A 115 -10.04 4.88 -14.96
C ASP A 115 -8.80 5.59 -14.44
N TYR A 116 -7.63 5.01 -14.71
CA TYR A 116 -6.36 5.60 -14.27
C TYR A 116 -5.86 6.60 -15.29
N ARG A 117 -5.53 7.81 -14.84
CA ARG A 117 -4.99 8.87 -15.68
C ARG A 117 -3.57 9.23 -15.24
N ILE A 118 -2.70 9.41 -16.22
CA ILE A 118 -1.32 9.85 -16.03
C ILE A 118 -1.10 11.09 -16.88
N ASP A 119 -0.89 12.21 -16.19
CA ASP A 119 -0.62 13.51 -16.82
C ASP A 119 0.87 13.72 -16.99
N SER A 120 1.24 14.40 -18.07
CA SER A 120 2.60 14.86 -18.30
C SER A 120 2.58 16.20 -19.05
N PRO A 121 3.72 16.91 -19.13
CA PRO A 121 3.81 18.11 -19.96
C PRO A 121 3.55 17.88 -21.46
N ALA A 122 3.74 16.66 -21.96
CA ALA A 122 3.60 16.33 -23.38
C ALA A 122 2.21 15.84 -23.79
N GLY A 123 1.33 15.56 -22.81
CA GLY A 123 0.02 14.95 -23.03
C GLY A 123 -0.40 14.10 -21.85
N SER A 124 -1.53 13.40 -21.98
CA SER A 124 -2.09 12.55 -20.93
C SER A 124 -2.41 11.16 -21.45
N ALA A 125 -2.19 10.15 -20.62
CA ALA A 125 -2.61 8.77 -20.86
C ALA A 125 -3.80 8.43 -19.95
N ARG A 126 -4.86 7.85 -20.49
CA ARG A 126 -5.97 7.27 -19.71
C ARG A 126 -6.06 5.78 -19.96
N ILE A 127 -6.05 5.01 -18.88
CA ILE A 127 -6.15 3.56 -18.86
C ILE A 127 -7.57 3.20 -18.43
N THR A 128 -8.28 2.47 -19.28
CA THR A 128 -9.72 2.18 -19.11
C THR A 128 -10.04 0.72 -18.85
N GLN A 129 -9.02 -0.16 -18.91
CA GLN A 129 -9.17 -1.58 -18.66
C GLN A 129 -8.08 -2.11 -17.73
N ALA A 130 -8.40 -3.19 -17.01
CA ALA A 130 -7.37 -3.98 -16.34
C ALA A 130 -6.36 -4.51 -17.36
N GLY A 131 -5.09 -4.62 -16.97
CA GLY A 131 -4.02 -4.93 -17.92
C GLY A 131 -2.66 -4.41 -17.51
N GLU A 132 -1.80 -4.24 -18.50
CA GLU A 132 -0.39 -3.97 -18.31
C GLU A 132 0.04 -2.85 -19.25
N TYR A 133 0.58 -1.78 -18.67
CA TYR A 133 0.81 -0.52 -19.36
C TYR A 133 2.19 0.00 -19.01
N ARG A 134 2.94 0.44 -20.03
CA ARG A 134 4.15 1.24 -19.85
C ARG A 134 3.84 2.67 -20.25
N VAL A 135 4.21 3.61 -19.39
CA VAL A 135 4.08 5.05 -19.64
C VAL A 135 5.42 5.70 -19.37
N ALA A 136 5.96 6.42 -20.35
CA ALA A 136 7.32 6.97 -20.28
C ALA A 136 7.39 8.36 -20.90
N LEU A 137 8.20 9.23 -20.28
CA LEU A 137 8.67 10.44 -20.94
C LEU A 137 9.97 10.13 -21.68
N ILE A 138 9.96 10.36 -23.00
CA ILE A 138 11.09 10.15 -23.88
C ILE A 138 11.65 11.50 -24.28
N HIS A 139 12.87 11.79 -23.84
CA HIS A 139 13.57 13.02 -24.21
C HIS A 139 14.28 12.85 -25.55
N GLY A 140 13.74 13.47 -26.59
CA GLY A 140 14.40 13.61 -27.88
C GLY A 140 15.22 14.90 -27.97
N ALA A 141 15.99 15.03 -29.05
CA ALA A 141 16.82 16.23 -29.29
C ALA A 141 16.01 17.53 -29.51
N ARG A 142 14.74 17.41 -29.89
CA ARG A 142 13.88 18.55 -30.25
C ARG A 142 12.67 18.72 -29.34
N GLU A 143 12.19 17.62 -28.76
CA GLU A 143 10.98 17.61 -27.94
C GLU A 143 11.01 16.45 -26.95
N THR A 144 10.20 16.58 -25.91
CA THR A 144 9.87 15.48 -25.00
C THR A 144 8.53 14.90 -25.41
N GLN A 145 8.45 13.59 -25.52
CA GLN A 145 7.25 12.87 -25.91
C GLN A 145 6.76 11.99 -24.76
N LEU A 146 5.44 11.92 -24.57
CA LEU A 146 4.82 10.91 -23.72
C LEU A 146 4.52 9.67 -24.56
N GLU A 147 5.12 8.53 -24.21
CA GLU A 147 4.76 7.22 -24.75
C GLU A 147 3.72 6.56 -23.85
N LEU A 148 2.66 6.01 -24.47
CA LEU A 148 1.82 4.97 -23.87
C LEU A 148 1.98 3.70 -24.71
N ALA A 149 2.47 2.62 -24.09
CA ALA A 149 2.52 1.29 -24.68
C ALA A 149 1.62 0.33 -23.91
N VAL A 150 0.68 -0.30 -24.61
CA VAL A 150 -0.32 -1.21 -24.03
C VAL A 150 0.10 -2.65 -24.27
N LEU A 151 0.54 -3.35 -23.23
CA LEU A 151 0.91 -4.76 -23.34
C LEU A 151 -0.33 -5.65 -23.22
N ARG A 152 -1.24 -5.31 -22.30
CA ARG A 152 -2.56 -5.94 -22.14
C ARG A 152 -3.59 -4.88 -21.75
N GLY A 153 -4.83 -5.07 -22.20
CA GLY A 153 -5.94 -4.15 -21.94
C GLY A 153 -6.09 -3.09 -23.03
N ALA A 154 -6.56 -1.91 -22.64
CA ALA A 154 -6.84 -0.79 -23.54
C ALA A 154 -6.76 0.55 -22.80
N GLY A 155 -6.48 1.59 -23.56
CA GLY A 155 -6.43 2.96 -23.07
C GLY A 155 -6.44 3.95 -24.22
N GLU A 156 -6.21 5.21 -23.89
CA GLU A 156 -6.08 6.29 -24.85
C GLU A 156 -4.95 7.22 -24.45
N LEU A 157 -4.32 7.81 -25.46
CA LEU A 157 -3.38 8.90 -25.33
C LEU A 157 -4.03 10.15 -25.90
N PHE A 158 -4.02 11.26 -25.18
CA PHE A 158 -4.73 12.48 -25.60
C PHE A 158 -3.98 13.76 -25.26
N THR A 159 -4.25 14.78 -26.07
CA THR A 159 -3.86 16.19 -25.90
C THR A 159 -5.08 17.06 -26.19
N ASP A 160 -4.93 18.38 -26.09
CA ASP A 160 -5.98 19.33 -26.48
C ASP A 160 -6.30 19.27 -27.99
N GLU A 161 -5.38 18.73 -28.80
CA GLU A 161 -5.50 18.62 -30.26
C GLU A 161 -6.16 17.31 -30.72
N GLY A 162 -6.44 16.36 -29.80
CA GLY A 162 -7.15 15.13 -30.10
C GLY A 162 -6.73 13.94 -29.25
N SER A 163 -7.27 12.75 -29.58
CA SER A 163 -6.97 11.50 -28.89
C SER A 163 -6.67 10.36 -29.86
N THR A 164 -5.86 9.41 -29.40
CA THR A 164 -5.59 8.13 -30.06
C THR A 164 -5.91 7.00 -29.09
N ALA A 165 -6.82 6.12 -29.49
CA ALA A 165 -7.12 4.91 -28.74
C ALA A 165 -6.06 3.82 -29.02
N LEU A 166 -5.70 3.06 -27.99
CA LEU A 166 -4.72 1.98 -28.03
C LEU A 166 -5.29 0.69 -27.46
N ARG A 167 -4.91 -0.42 -28.07
CA ARG A 167 -5.22 -1.78 -27.64
C ARG A 167 -3.93 -2.56 -27.37
N ALA A 168 -4.06 -3.75 -26.80
CA ALA A 168 -2.94 -4.65 -26.56
C ALA A 168 -2.05 -4.85 -27.80
N GLY A 169 -0.74 -4.66 -27.64
CA GLY A 169 0.26 -4.74 -28.70
C GLY A 169 0.51 -3.42 -29.44
N GLU A 170 -0.18 -2.34 -29.07
CA GLU A 170 -0.03 -1.02 -29.67
C GLU A 170 0.68 -0.04 -28.73
N ARG A 171 1.37 0.93 -29.34
CA ARG A 171 1.94 2.11 -28.67
C ARG A 171 1.69 3.37 -29.48
N ALA A 172 1.68 4.51 -28.81
CA ALA A 172 1.56 5.82 -29.42
C ALA A 172 2.33 6.85 -28.60
N TYR A 173 2.56 8.00 -29.22
CA TYR A 173 3.30 9.12 -28.66
C TYR A 173 2.48 10.41 -28.74
N ALA A 174 2.60 11.25 -27.72
CA ALA A 174 2.04 12.59 -27.65
C ALA A 174 3.15 13.61 -27.41
N SER A 175 3.00 14.76 -28.05
CA SER A 175 3.88 15.92 -27.91
C SER A 175 3.02 17.14 -27.62
N ALA A 176 3.55 18.09 -26.84
CA ALA A 176 2.81 19.29 -26.47
C ALA A 176 2.37 20.10 -27.71
N GLY A 177 1.10 20.47 -27.76
CA GLY A 177 0.53 21.29 -28.85
C GLY A 177 0.35 20.55 -30.18
N LEU A 178 0.44 19.21 -30.19
CA LEU A 178 0.19 18.39 -31.37
C LEU A 178 -0.85 17.31 -31.04
N ALA A 179 -1.59 16.87 -32.06
CA ALA A 179 -2.42 15.67 -31.95
C ALA A 179 -1.52 14.44 -31.68
N PRO A 180 -1.95 13.49 -30.84
CA PRO A 180 -1.21 12.25 -30.64
C PRO A 180 -0.98 11.53 -31.98
N SER A 181 0.17 10.88 -32.09
CA SER A 181 0.47 10.03 -33.25
C SER A 181 -0.50 8.86 -33.39
N TYR A 182 -0.65 8.36 -34.61
CA TYR A 182 -1.37 7.11 -34.87
C TYR A 182 -0.77 5.93 -34.08
N PRO A 183 -1.57 4.89 -33.76
CA PRO A 183 -1.06 3.73 -33.04
C PRO A 183 -0.11 2.93 -33.92
N TYR A 184 1.02 2.53 -33.34
CA TYR A 184 2.00 1.64 -33.94
C TYR A 184 1.96 0.29 -33.26
N THR A 185 1.99 -0.79 -34.03
CA THR A 185 2.26 -2.11 -33.45
C THR A 185 3.70 -2.17 -32.97
N PHE A 186 3.93 -2.82 -31.82
CA PHE A 186 5.27 -3.06 -31.32
C PHE A 186 5.39 -4.48 -30.80
N ASN A 187 6.61 -5.01 -30.80
CA ASN A 187 6.88 -6.29 -30.16
C ASN A 187 6.90 -6.09 -28.64
N SER A 188 5.78 -6.41 -27.98
CA SER A 188 5.65 -6.35 -26.52
C SER A 188 6.54 -7.36 -25.76
N ALA A 189 7.19 -8.28 -26.47
CA ALA A 189 8.18 -9.19 -25.89
C ALA A 189 9.61 -8.63 -25.87
N ASN A 190 9.86 -7.44 -26.45
CA ASN A 190 11.18 -6.81 -26.37
C ASN A 190 11.34 -6.08 -25.03
N TRP A 191 11.75 -6.83 -24.01
CA TRP A 191 11.91 -6.33 -22.65
C TRP A 191 13.29 -5.72 -22.44
N ASP A 192 13.34 -4.53 -21.86
CA ASP A 192 14.56 -4.00 -21.27
C ASP A 192 14.72 -4.41 -19.79
N ASP A 193 15.74 -3.89 -19.11
CA ASP A 193 16.04 -4.25 -17.71
C ASP A 193 14.92 -3.90 -16.74
N PHE A 194 14.16 -2.84 -17.00
CA PHE A 194 13.04 -2.45 -16.14
C PHE A 194 11.83 -3.33 -16.39
N ASP A 195 11.56 -3.65 -17.66
CA ASP A 195 10.49 -4.59 -18.01
C ASP A 195 10.74 -5.96 -17.37
N ARG A 196 11.97 -6.50 -17.49
CA ARG A 196 12.37 -7.76 -16.84
C ARG A 196 12.19 -7.72 -15.34
N TRP A 197 12.64 -6.64 -14.70
CA TRP A 197 12.50 -6.47 -13.26
C TRP A 197 11.03 -6.44 -12.83
N SER A 198 10.20 -5.65 -13.51
CA SER A 198 8.77 -5.59 -13.25
C SER A 198 8.09 -6.95 -13.41
N GLU A 199 8.50 -7.75 -14.39
CA GLU A 199 7.97 -9.09 -14.62
C GLU A 199 8.37 -10.06 -13.51
N GLN A 200 9.65 -10.06 -13.14
CA GLN A 200 10.16 -10.86 -12.03
C GLN A 200 9.38 -10.57 -10.75
N ARG A 201 9.08 -9.29 -10.47
CA ARG A 201 8.27 -8.89 -9.31
C ARG A 201 6.86 -9.48 -9.34
N ARG A 202 6.25 -9.65 -10.51
CA ARG A 202 4.92 -10.28 -10.63
C ARG A 202 5.01 -11.79 -10.47
N ASP A 203 6.00 -12.42 -11.08
CA ASP A 203 6.15 -13.88 -11.06
C ASP A 203 6.35 -14.41 -9.64
N ILE A 204 7.15 -13.72 -8.81
CA ILE A 204 7.39 -14.16 -7.43
C ILE A 204 6.14 -14.11 -6.55
N ARG A 205 5.08 -13.37 -6.91
CA ARG A 205 3.84 -13.27 -6.12
C ARG A 205 3.04 -14.57 -6.07
N LEU A 206 3.37 -15.53 -6.92
CA LEU A 206 2.82 -16.89 -6.90
C LEU A 206 3.59 -17.82 -5.95
N GLY A 207 4.29 -17.25 -4.96
CA GLY A 207 5.13 -17.95 -4.00
C GLY A 207 4.36 -18.87 -3.04
N VAL A 208 5.11 -19.66 -2.28
CA VAL A 208 4.58 -20.72 -1.41
C VAL A 208 3.70 -20.14 -0.30
N SER A 209 4.08 -18.96 0.22
CA SER A 209 3.35 -18.27 1.28
C SER A 209 1.91 -17.90 0.93
N THR A 210 1.53 -17.90 -0.35
CA THR A 210 0.12 -17.67 -0.77
C THR A 210 -0.85 -18.69 -0.15
N THR A 211 -0.39 -19.89 0.19
CA THR A 211 -1.19 -20.96 0.81
C THR A 211 -1.58 -20.64 2.26
N TYR A 212 -0.77 -19.84 2.96
CA TYR A 212 -0.98 -19.51 4.38
C TYR A 212 -1.65 -18.14 4.58
N LEU A 213 -1.75 -17.34 3.51
CA LEU A 213 -2.25 -15.98 3.57
C LEU A 213 -3.73 -15.88 3.13
N PRO A 214 -4.51 -15.00 3.75
CA PRO A 214 -5.81 -14.59 3.21
C PRO A 214 -5.66 -14.05 1.78
N SER A 215 -6.72 -14.18 0.97
CA SER A 215 -6.70 -13.76 -0.44
C SER A 215 -6.37 -12.29 -0.66
N THR A 216 -6.71 -11.42 0.31
CA THR A 216 -6.37 -9.98 0.30
C THR A 216 -4.90 -9.71 0.56
N MET A 217 -4.16 -10.68 1.09
CA MET A 217 -2.74 -10.55 1.47
C MET A 217 -1.81 -11.35 0.57
N GLN A 218 -2.31 -12.13 -0.39
CA GLN A 218 -1.47 -12.98 -1.24
C GLN A 218 -0.40 -12.21 -2.01
N ALA A 219 -0.63 -10.94 -2.33
CA ALA A 219 0.36 -10.07 -2.96
C ALA A 219 1.64 -9.87 -2.11
N TYR A 220 1.58 -10.10 -0.80
CA TYR A 220 2.72 -10.03 0.13
C TYR A 220 3.47 -11.36 0.28
N ALA A 221 3.03 -12.45 -0.35
CA ALA A 221 3.67 -13.77 -0.24
C ALA A 221 5.21 -13.76 -0.43
N PRO A 222 5.79 -13.01 -1.41
CA PRO A 222 7.23 -12.96 -1.57
C PRO A 222 7.97 -12.47 -0.32
N THR A 223 7.37 -11.51 0.40
CA THR A 223 7.93 -10.96 1.64
C THR A 223 7.97 -12.03 2.74
N PHE A 224 6.92 -12.83 2.87
CA PHE A 224 6.88 -13.92 3.85
C PHE A 224 7.85 -15.06 3.49
N ASP A 225 7.97 -15.39 2.20
CA ASP A 225 8.93 -16.39 1.71
C ASP A 225 10.38 -15.95 1.96
N GLN A 226 10.68 -14.67 1.74
CA GLN A 226 12.03 -14.11 1.85
C GLN A 226 12.48 -13.88 3.29
N TYR A 227 11.61 -13.44 4.19
CA TYR A 227 12.01 -12.93 5.50
C TYR A 227 11.65 -13.84 6.69
N GLY A 228 11.08 -15.01 6.46
CA GLY A 228 10.72 -15.90 7.57
C GLY A 228 10.28 -17.28 7.15
N ASP A 229 9.68 -18.00 8.09
CA ASP A 229 9.29 -19.39 7.94
C ASP A 229 7.92 -19.65 8.57
N TRP A 230 7.08 -20.41 7.86
CA TRP A 230 5.77 -20.84 8.38
C TRP A 230 5.90 -22.10 9.23
N ARG A 231 5.24 -22.12 10.38
CA ARG A 231 5.20 -23.28 11.29
C ARG A 231 3.79 -23.46 11.85
N TYR A 232 3.38 -24.70 12.04
CA TYR A 232 2.12 -24.98 12.69
C TYR A 232 2.24 -24.77 14.21
N ALA A 233 1.36 -23.95 14.78
CA ALA A 233 1.28 -23.66 16.21
C ALA A 233 -0.17 -23.74 16.67
N GLN A 234 -0.50 -24.71 17.52
CA GLN A 234 -1.84 -24.81 18.12
C GLN A 234 -2.05 -23.70 19.15
N PRO A 235 -3.22 -23.03 19.23
CA PRO A 235 -4.45 -23.28 18.45
C PRO A 235 -4.60 -22.47 17.15
N TYR A 236 -3.55 -21.76 16.71
CA TYR A 236 -3.63 -20.75 15.65
C TYR A 236 -3.57 -21.29 14.23
N GLY A 237 -3.07 -22.52 14.04
CA GLY A 237 -2.77 -23.06 12.72
C GLY A 237 -1.37 -22.66 12.27
N TYR A 238 -1.18 -22.34 11.00
CA TYR A 238 0.13 -21.88 10.50
C TYR A 238 0.38 -20.42 10.87
N VAL A 239 1.50 -20.19 11.56
CA VAL A 239 2.00 -18.86 11.95
C VAL A 239 3.37 -18.63 11.33
N TRP A 240 3.73 -17.37 11.14
CA TRP A 240 4.97 -16.98 10.50
C TRP A 240 5.99 -16.49 11.52
N TYR A 241 7.21 -17.03 11.46
CA TYR A 241 8.33 -16.62 12.30
C TYR A 241 9.32 -15.79 11.46
N PRO A 242 9.56 -14.51 11.81
CA PRO A 242 10.56 -13.70 11.12
C PRO A 242 11.98 -14.23 11.38
N ARG A 243 12.84 -14.15 10.36
CA ARG A 243 14.30 -14.30 10.48
C ARG A 243 14.89 -12.94 10.86
N VAL A 244 15.08 -12.72 12.14
CA VAL A 244 15.51 -11.44 12.74
C VAL A 244 16.60 -11.64 13.78
N ASP A 245 17.31 -10.57 14.10
CA ASP A 245 18.34 -10.56 15.14
C ASP A 245 17.76 -10.76 16.55
N THR A 246 18.61 -11.24 17.46
CA THR A 246 18.28 -11.37 18.88
C THR A 246 17.85 -10.01 19.45
N GLY A 247 16.72 -10.00 20.16
CA GLY A 247 16.17 -8.80 20.78
C GLY A 247 15.20 -8.01 19.89
N TRP A 248 15.03 -8.42 18.62
CA TRP A 248 13.97 -7.89 17.77
C TRP A 248 12.59 -8.10 18.40
N ARG A 249 11.71 -7.11 18.23
CA ARG A 249 10.31 -7.19 18.65
C ARG A 249 9.41 -6.34 17.76
N PRO A 250 8.11 -6.69 17.62
CA PRO A 250 7.17 -5.93 16.82
C PRO A 250 7.00 -4.49 17.31
N TYR A 251 6.72 -3.57 16.40
CA TYR A 251 6.52 -2.15 16.68
C TYR A 251 7.70 -1.49 17.43
N TYR A 252 8.94 -1.87 17.12
CA TYR A 252 10.15 -1.31 17.75
C TYR A 252 11.06 -0.54 16.78
N TYR A 253 11.47 -1.18 15.68
CA TYR A 253 12.27 -0.53 14.63
C TYR A 253 11.37 0.18 13.62
N GLY A 254 11.07 1.44 13.90
CA GLY A 254 10.15 2.23 13.10
C GLY A 254 9.75 3.52 13.79
N ARG A 255 8.64 4.10 13.35
CA ARG A 255 8.10 5.33 13.91
C ARG A 255 6.59 5.41 13.72
N TRP A 256 5.94 6.13 14.63
CA TRP A 256 4.55 6.52 14.47
C TRP A 256 4.46 7.77 13.59
N MET A 257 3.66 7.71 12.54
CA MET A 257 3.32 8.86 11.70
C MET A 257 1.81 9.08 11.75
N THR A 258 1.38 10.33 11.70
CA THR A 258 -0.04 10.66 11.65
C THR A 258 -0.46 10.96 10.22
N TYR A 259 -1.58 10.39 9.79
CA TYR A 259 -2.15 10.66 8.48
C TYR A 259 -3.62 11.09 8.63
N PRO A 260 -4.09 12.08 7.85
CA PRO A 260 -5.46 12.62 8.03
C PRO A 260 -6.56 11.57 7.99
N ARG A 261 -6.43 10.56 7.10
CA ARG A 261 -7.42 9.49 6.92
C ARG A 261 -7.22 8.31 7.88
N TYR A 262 -6.00 8.03 8.32
CA TYR A 262 -5.64 6.79 9.02
C TYR A 262 -5.20 7.00 10.48
N GLY A 263 -5.09 8.25 10.93
CA GLY A 263 -4.59 8.57 12.26
C GLY A 263 -3.15 8.10 12.48
N TRP A 264 -2.83 7.71 13.72
CA TRP A 264 -1.52 7.17 14.09
C TRP A 264 -1.28 5.81 13.45
N THR A 265 -0.38 5.80 12.47
CA THR A 265 0.00 4.64 11.68
C THR A 265 1.46 4.29 11.96
N TRP A 266 1.74 3.01 12.17
CA TRP A 266 3.11 2.54 12.38
C TRP A 266 3.85 2.36 11.06
N ILE A 267 5.00 2.99 10.91
CA ILE A 267 5.90 2.81 9.75
C ILE A 267 7.15 2.09 10.24
N GLY A 268 7.23 0.79 9.96
CA GLY A 268 8.37 -0.06 10.34
C GLY A 268 9.50 0.02 9.31
N LEU A 269 10.72 -0.28 9.76
CA LEU A 269 11.92 -0.29 8.92
C LEU A 269 12.16 -1.63 8.23
N ASP A 270 11.62 -2.73 8.77
CA ASP A 270 11.76 -4.05 8.17
C ASP A 270 10.85 -4.18 6.94
N ALA A 271 11.30 -4.88 5.89
CA ALA A 271 10.52 -5.06 4.65
C ALA A 271 9.19 -5.80 4.85
N PHE A 272 9.08 -6.63 5.89
CA PHE A 272 7.84 -7.31 6.26
C PHE A 272 6.93 -6.46 7.16
N SER A 273 7.34 -5.25 7.53
CA SER A 273 6.60 -4.45 8.51
C SER A 273 5.19 -4.14 8.05
N TRP A 274 5.01 -3.75 6.79
CA TRP A 274 3.69 -3.40 6.29
C TRP A 274 2.68 -4.55 6.44
N PRO A 275 2.91 -5.74 5.86
CA PRO A 275 1.96 -6.84 6.00
C PRO A 275 1.84 -7.36 7.44
N THR A 276 2.85 -7.29 8.29
CA THR A 276 2.76 -7.87 9.65
C THR A 276 2.28 -6.90 10.74
N HIS A 277 2.38 -5.59 10.52
CA HIS A 277 1.99 -4.58 11.51
C HIS A 277 0.64 -3.93 11.18
N HIS A 278 0.16 -4.07 9.94
CA HIS A 278 -1.17 -3.58 9.54
C HIS A 278 -2.20 -4.69 9.34
N TYR A 279 -1.76 -5.95 9.31
CA TYR A 279 -2.65 -7.11 9.25
C TYR A 279 -2.26 -8.11 10.33
N GLY A 280 -3.19 -8.96 10.73
CA GLY A 280 -2.90 -10.06 11.65
C GLY A 280 -2.60 -9.64 13.08
N ARG A 281 -2.07 -10.59 13.86
CA ARG A 281 -1.72 -10.42 15.29
C ARG A 281 -0.37 -11.02 15.59
N TRP A 282 0.27 -10.52 16.64
CA TRP A 282 1.53 -11.07 17.11
C TRP A 282 1.30 -12.07 18.24
N GLY A 283 2.25 -12.96 18.43
CA GLY A 283 2.34 -13.84 19.58
C GLY A 283 3.80 -14.01 19.99
N PHE A 284 4.02 -14.44 21.22
CA PHE A 284 5.35 -14.71 21.75
C PHE A 284 5.37 -16.07 22.42
N SER A 285 6.24 -16.96 21.97
CA SER A 285 6.35 -18.32 22.52
C SER A 285 7.79 -18.82 22.43
N ALA A 286 8.24 -19.51 23.47
CA ALA A 286 9.60 -20.07 23.56
C ALA A 286 10.72 -19.06 23.21
N GLY A 287 10.55 -17.80 23.61
CA GLY A 287 11.53 -16.73 23.37
C GLY A 287 11.52 -16.15 21.95
N SER A 288 10.55 -16.51 21.10
CA SER A 288 10.45 -16.03 19.71
C SER A 288 9.10 -15.38 19.44
N TRP A 289 9.13 -14.29 18.66
CA TRP A 289 7.94 -13.66 18.11
C TRP A 289 7.44 -14.43 16.90
N PHE A 290 6.12 -14.56 16.78
CA PHE A 290 5.46 -15.10 15.59
C PHE A 290 4.24 -14.27 15.23
N TRP A 291 3.86 -14.29 13.96
CA TRP A 291 2.75 -13.53 13.42
C TRP A 291 1.65 -14.47 12.91
N ILE A 292 0.41 -14.11 13.21
CA ILE A 292 -0.80 -14.84 12.86
C ILE A 292 -1.55 -14.02 11.80
N PRO A 293 -1.80 -14.57 10.60
CA PRO A 293 -2.44 -13.81 9.52
C PRO A 293 -3.91 -13.46 9.80
N ALA A 294 -4.33 -12.27 9.37
CA ALA A 294 -5.73 -11.86 9.31
C ALA A 294 -5.96 -10.89 8.14
N ALA A 295 -7.15 -10.87 7.55
CA ALA A 295 -7.41 -10.16 6.30
C ALA A 295 -7.63 -8.65 6.44
N ARG A 296 -7.98 -8.17 7.64
CA ARG A 296 -8.37 -6.78 7.87
C ARG A 296 -7.13 -5.90 8.07
N TRP A 297 -7.11 -4.77 7.38
CA TRP A 297 -6.09 -3.74 7.57
C TRP A 297 -6.44 -2.83 8.75
N ALA A 298 -5.42 -2.38 9.49
CA ALA A 298 -5.53 -1.27 10.43
C ALA A 298 -4.22 -0.46 10.48
N PRO A 299 -4.25 0.80 10.92
CA PRO A 299 -3.05 1.64 11.07
C PRO A 299 -1.98 1.01 11.97
N ALA A 300 -2.42 0.24 12.97
CA ALA A 300 -1.61 -0.66 13.77
C ALA A 300 -2.54 -1.54 14.65
N TYR A 301 -2.03 -2.68 15.09
CA TYR A 301 -2.70 -3.55 16.07
C TYR A 301 -1.95 -3.55 17.39
N VAL A 302 -2.11 -2.45 18.12
CA VAL A 302 -1.50 -2.22 19.43
C VAL A 302 -2.54 -1.80 20.46
N SER A 303 -2.25 -2.07 21.73
CA SER A 303 -2.89 -1.43 22.87
C SER A 303 -2.04 -0.26 23.34
N TRP A 304 -2.68 0.89 23.59
CA TRP A 304 -2.04 2.08 24.11
C TRP A 304 -2.10 2.13 25.63
N ALA A 305 -1.02 2.59 26.25
CA ALA A 305 -0.99 2.93 27.67
C ALA A 305 -0.45 4.35 27.86
N TYR A 306 -1.02 5.04 28.85
CA TYR A 306 -0.75 6.44 29.14
C TYR A 306 -0.36 6.58 30.60
N ALA A 307 0.73 7.31 30.85
CA ALA A 307 1.17 7.73 32.17
C ALA A 307 1.60 9.20 32.11
N PRO A 308 1.72 9.92 33.25
CA PRO A 308 2.15 11.30 33.24
C PRO A 308 3.48 11.50 32.48
N GLY A 309 3.43 12.14 31.31
CA GLY A 309 4.59 12.40 30.45
C GLY A 309 5.03 11.23 29.55
N TYR A 310 4.33 10.10 29.55
CA TYR A 310 4.68 8.92 28.76
C TYR A 310 3.49 8.35 27.99
N VAL A 311 3.77 7.92 26.76
CA VAL A 311 2.88 7.09 25.95
C VAL A 311 3.65 5.83 25.61
N SER A 312 3.02 4.67 25.79
CA SER A 312 3.57 3.39 25.39
C SER A 312 2.54 2.58 24.60
N TRP A 313 3.03 1.57 23.90
CA TRP A 313 2.21 0.65 23.13
C TRP A 313 2.69 -0.79 23.33
N CYS A 314 1.76 -1.73 23.22
CA CYS A 314 2.03 -3.15 23.22
C CYS A 314 1.32 -3.80 22.03
N PRO A 315 1.98 -4.69 21.27
CA PRO A 315 1.30 -5.43 20.21
C PRO A 315 0.11 -6.23 20.78
N LEU A 316 -0.95 -6.34 19.98
CA LEU A 316 -2.13 -7.15 20.31
C LEU A 316 -1.90 -8.62 19.93
N GLY A 317 -2.33 -9.49 20.84
CA GLY A 317 -2.43 -10.92 20.66
C GLY A 317 -3.65 -11.33 19.84
N PHE A 318 -3.77 -12.62 19.56
CA PHE A 318 -4.91 -13.18 18.80
C PHE A 318 -6.27 -12.93 19.47
N ASP A 319 -6.27 -12.73 20.80
CA ASP A 319 -7.43 -12.46 21.63
C ASP A 319 -7.71 -10.95 21.81
N ASP A 320 -7.06 -10.11 21.00
CA ASP A 320 -7.11 -8.65 21.04
C ASP A 320 -6.70 -8.06 22.40
N ARG A 321 -5.87 -8.79 23.16
CA ARG A 321 -5.26 -8.29 24.41
C ARG A 321 -3.79 -7.95 24.21
N PRO A 322 -3.23 -7.03 25.03
CA PRO A 322 -1.79 -6.79 25.05
C PRO A 322 -1.03 -8.09 25.33
N ILE A 323 -0.07 -8.44 24.47
CA ILE A 323 0.75 -9.67 24.64
C ILE A 323 1.58 -9.61 25.93
N ILE A 324 2.04 -8.42 26.29
CA ILE A 324 2.72 -8.17 27.56
C ILE A 324 1.79 -7.31 28.40
N GLN A 325 1.31 -7.88 29.51
CA GLN A 325 0.57 -7.16 30.52
C GLN A 325 1.54 -6.82 31.67
N ILE A 326 1.67 -5.54 31.96
CA ILE A 326 2.33 -5.08 33.18
C ILE A 326 1.20 -4.96 34.22
N ASN A 327 1.20 -5.87 35.20
CA ASN A 327 0.26 -5.84 36.32
C ASN A 327 0.61 -4.74 37.32
#